data_AF-A0A3C2D948-F1
#
_entry.id   AF-A0A3C2D948-F1
#
_cell.length_a   1.000
_cell.length_b   1.000
_cell.length_c   1.000
_cell.angle_alpha   90.00
_cell.angle_beta   90.00
_cell.angle_gamma   90.00
#
_symmetry.space_group_name_H-M   'P 1'
#
loop_
_entity.id
_entity.type
_entity.pdbx_description
1 polymer ?
#
loop_
_entity_poly.entity_id
_entity_poly.type
_entity_poly.pdbx_seq_one_letter_code
_entity_poly.pdbx_strand_id
1 'polypeptide(L)'
;MVKTREKKVVHSGISSEEMEAAFTEFATCDAKLQKINATMDVEITRIREKYADQITALGERKDKAFDMLQAWAVENKEDLFWRKKSLNTIHGTIGFRTGVPKLKLLKGFTWGAVTNMLKEFLPTYVRVSEEPAKDKLLADRNNEEVAQYLPKVGIAVIQEETFFVEPKKEGE
;
A
#
# COMPACT_ATOMS: atom_id res chain seq x y z
N MET A 1 14.67 -22.94 4.69
CA MET A 1 14.84 -23.84 3.52
C MET A 1 14.54 -23.03 2.27
N VAL A 2 15.53 -22.87 1.39
CA VAL A 2 15.35 -22.17 0.11
C VAL A 2 14.53 -23.09 -0.80
N LYS A 3 13.32 -22.68 -1.16
CA LYS A 3 12.44 -23.45 -2.05
C LYS A 3 12.99 -23.32 -3.48
N THR A 4 13.77 -24.29 -3.91
CA THR A 4 14.31 -24.37 -5.27
C THR A 4 13.16 -24.40 -6.27
N ARG A 5 13.24 -23.60 -7.34
CA ARG A 5 12.20 -23.49 -8.38
C ARG A 5 11.95 -24.86 -9.03
N GLU A 6 10.80 -25.45 -8.74
CA GLU A 6 10.33 -26.66 -9.40
C GLU A 6 9.95 -26.35 -10.86
N LYS A 7 10.39 -27.20 -11.81
CA LYS A 7 10.03 -27.05 -13.22
C LYS A 7 8.54 -27.32 -13.39
N LYS A 8 7.83 -26.44 -14.12
CA LYS A 8 6.41 -26.63 -14.46
C LYS A 8 6.26 -27.90 -15.28
N VAL A 9 5.52 -28.88 -14.75
CA VAL A 9 5.16 -30.10 -15.48
C VAL A 9 4.11 -29.73 -16.53
N VAL A 10 4.35 -30.13 -17.78
CA VAL A 10 3.38 -29.96 -18.87
C VAL A 10 2.57 -31.25 -18.96
N HIS A 11 1.27 -31.16 -18.72
CA HIS A 11 0.35 -32.29 -18.87
C HIS A 11 -0.17 -32.33 -20.32
N SER A 12 -0.23 -33.52 -20.93
CA SER A 12 -0.67 -33.70 -22.32
C SER A 12 -1.52 -34.96 -22.45
N GLY A 13 -2.57 -34.92 -23.28
CA GLY A 13 -3.42 -36.09 -23.55
C GLY A 13 -4.37 -36.47 -22.40
N ILE A 14 -4.75 -35.50 -21.56
CA ILE A 14 -5.68 -35.71 -20.44
C ILE A 14 -7.07 -36.07 -21.00
N SER A 15 -7.65 -37.14 -20.47
CA SER A 15 -9.01 -37.59 -20.79
C SER A 15 -10.08 -36.69 -20.16
N SER A 16 -11.33 -36.77 -20.65
CA SER A 16 -12.45 -36.04 -20.04
C SER A 16 -12.67 -36.43 -18.57
N GLU A 17 -12.47 -37.70 -18.23
CA GLU A 17 -12.62 -38.19 -16.86
C GLU A 17 -11.55 -37.63 -15.92
N GLU A 18 -10.29 -37.57 -16.37
CA GLU A 18 -9.19 -36.97 -15.60
C GLU A 18 -9.37 -35.45 -15.43
N MET A 19 -9.94 -34.76 -16.43
CA MET A 19 -10.28 -33.34 -16.35
C MET A 19 -11.36 -33.09 -15.28
N GLU A 20 -12.45 -33.87 -15.29
CA GLU A 20 -13.52 -33.77 -14.29
C GLU A 20 -13.03 -34.09 -12.87
N ALA A 21 -12.18 -35.11 -12.74
CA ALA A 21 -11.53 -35.43 -11.46
C ALA A 21 -10.63 -34.29 -10.97
N ALA A 22 -9.82 -33.70 -11.85
CA ALA A 22 -8.98 -32.55 -11.54
C ALA A 22 -9.81 -31.31 -11.17
N PHE A 23 -10.94 -31.07 -11.85
CA PHE A 23 -11.84 -29.96 -11.54
C PHE A 23 -12.50 -30.15 -10.18
N THR A 24 -12.94 -31.37 -9.86
CA THR A 24 -13.53 -31.72 -8.55
C THR A 24 -12.54 -31.49 -7.42
N GLU A 25 -11.29 -31.93 -7.59
CA GLU A 25 -10.22 -31.70 -6.62
C GLU A 25 -9.91 -30.20 -6.49
N PHE A 26 -9.79 -29.49 -7.62
CA PHE A 26 -9.56 -28.04 -7.63
C PHE A 26 -10.65 -27.28 -6.87
N ALA A 27 -11.92 -27.55 -7.16
CA ALA A 27 -13.06 -26.93 -6.48
C ALA A 27 -13.07 -27.25 -4.97
N THR A 28 -12.77 -28.50 -4.60
CA THR A 28 -12.69 -28.92 -3.20
C THR A 28 -11.57 -28.21 -2.44
N CYS A 29 -10.39 -28.11 -3.05
CA CYS A 29 -9.25 -27.41 -2.48
C CYS A 29 -9.51 -25.91 -2.35
N ASP A 30 -10.08 -25.27 -3.38
CA ASP A 30 -10.42 -23.85 -3.36
C ASP A 30 -11.41 -23.53 -2.24
N ALA A 31 -12.49 -24.31 -2.11
CA ALA A 31 -13.47 -24.14 -1.03
C ALA A 31 -12.85 -24.31 0.37
N LYS A 32 -11.95 -25.29 0.54
CA LYS A 32 -11.22 -25.49 1.81
C LYS A 32 -10.29 -24.32 2.11
N LEU A 33 -9.57 -23.79 1.12
CA LEU A 33 -8.71 -22.62 1.27
C LEU A 33 -9.52 -21.39 1.69
N GLN A 34 -10.64 -21.13 1.02
CA GLN A 34 -11.54 -20.03 1.37
C GLN A 34 -12.05 -20.17 2.81
N LYS A 35 -12.46 -21.38 3.23
CA LYS A 35 -12.92 -21.63 4.61
C LYS A 35 -11.81 -21.42 5.65
N ILE A 36 -10.59 -21.86 5.37
CA ILE A 36 -9.43 -21.66 6.26
C ILE A 36 -9.12 -20.18 6.40
N ASN A 37 -9.07 -19.44 5.28
CA ASN A 37 -8.82 -18.00 5.29
C ASN A 37 -9.91 -17.25 6.06
N ALA A 38 -11.19 -17.56 5.82
CA ALA A 38 -12.30 -16.97 6.56
C ALA A 38 -12.21 -17.25 8.08
N THR A 39 -11.85 -18.48 8.47
CA THR A 39 -11.63 -18.83 9.88
C THR A 39 -10.45 -18.05 10.47
N MET A 40 -9.36 -17.90 9.71
CA MET A 40 -8.19 -17.13 10.11
C MET A 40 -8.54 -15.66 10.32
N ASP A 41 -9.33 -15.06 9.43
CA ASP A 41 -9.75 -13.65 9.53
C ASP A 41 -10.60 -13.41 10.79
N VAL A 42 -11.50 -14.34 11.13
CA VAL A 42 -12.27 -14.30 12.38
C VAL A 42 -11.35 -14.37 13.60
N GLU A 43 -10.38 -15.27 13.60
CA GLU A 43 -9.43 -15.43 14.71
C GLU A 43 -8.50 -14.22 14.86
N ILE A 44 -7.99 -13.68 13.75
CA ILE A 44 -7.20 -12.44 13.74
C ILE A 44 -8.02 -11.28 14.32
N THR A 45 -9.28 -11.16 13.92
CA THR A 45 -10.19 -10.13 14.42
C THR A 45 -10.41 -10.30 15.93
N ARG A 46 -10.70 -11.52 16.40
CA ARG A 46 -10.86 -11.82 17.82
C ARG A 46 -9.62 -11.48 18.65
N ILE A 47 -8.43 -11.79 18.14
CA ILE A 47 -7.16 -11.45 18.81
C ILE A 47 -6.98 -9.93 18.87
N ARG A 48 -7.29 -9.21 17.79
CA ARG A 48 -7.21 -7.75 17.76
C ARG A 48 -8.15 -7.13 18.78
N GLU A 49 -9.41 -7.56 18.82
CA GLU A 49 -10.41 -7.08 19.77
C GLU A 49 -10.00 -7.35 21.22
N LYS A 50 -9.51 -8.57 21.51
CA LYS A 50 -9.05 -8.97 22.86
C LYS A 50 -8.01 -8.00 23.45
N TYR A 51 -7.12 -7.46 22.62
CA TYR A 51 -6.06 -6.56 23.09
C TYR A 51 -6.33 -5.09 22.81
N ALA A 52 -7.41 -4.74 22.12
CA ALA A 52 -7.71 -3.36 21.72
C ALA A 52 -7.80 -2.42 22.93
N ASP A 53 -8.54 -2.82 23.97
CA ASP A 53 -8.70 -2.00 25.18
C ASP A 53 -7.39 -1.84 25.96
N GLN A 54 -6.60 -2.91 26.07
CA GLN A 54 -5.31 -2.86 26.75
C GLN A 54 -4.31 -1.97 26.01
N ILE A 55 -4.25 -2.08 24.68
CA ILE A 55 -3.41 -1.23 23.83
C ILE A 55 -3.83 0.22 23.99
N THR A 56 -5.14 0.49 23.98
CA THR A 56 -5.70 1.84 24.14
C THR A 56 -5.35 2.42 25.50
N ALA A 57 -5.62 1.68 26.58
CA ALA A 57 -5.34 2.14 27.94
C ALA A 57 -3.84 2.37 28.20
N LEU A 58 -2.97 1.51 27.67
CA LEU A 58 -1.52 1.71 27.77
C LEU A 58 -1.05 2.91 26.91
N GLY A 59 -1.65 3.10 25.73
CA GLY A 59 -1.45 4.27 24.89
C GLY A 59 -1.78 5.57 25.64
N GLU A 60 -2.97 5.66 26.22
CA GLU A 60 -3.40 6.85 26.97
C GLU A 60 -2.51 7.14 28.19
N ARG A 61 -2.08 6.11 28.92
CA ARG A 61 -1.14 6.28 30.05
C ARG A 61 0.22 6.78 29.59
N LYS A 62 0.71 6.26 28.46
CA LYS A 62 1.97 6.68 27.85
C LYS A 62 1.88 8.14 27.37
N ASP A 63 0.78 8.53 26.76
CA ASP A 63 0.56 9.90 26.28
C ASP A 63 0.49 10.89 27.44
N LYS A 64 -0.25 10.57 28.52
CA LYS A 64 -0.25 11.38 29.75
C LYS A 64 1.16 11.53 30.36
N ALA A 65 1.94 10.44 30.39
CA ALA A 65 3.32 10.50 30.86
C ALA A 65 4.21 11.34 29.93
N PHE A 66 4.01 11.25 28.62
CA PHE A 66 4.71 12.05 27.63
C PHE A 66 4.42 13.54 27.80
N ASP A 67 3.16 13.93 27.99
CA ASP A 67 2.76 15.33 28.19
C ASP A 67 3.44 15.94 29.42
N MET A 68 3.51 15.20 30.53
CA MET A 68 4.24 15.63 31.73
C MET A 68 5.74 15.83 31.46
N LEU A 69 6.38 14.87 30.76
CA LEU A 69 7.80 14.99 30.40
C LEU A 69 8.05 16.16 29.46
N GLN A 70 7.12 16.42 28.52
CA GLN A 70 7.20 17.53 27.60
C GLN A 70 7.06 18.87 28.33
N ALA A 71 6.08 19.01 29.22
CA ALA A 71 5.87 20.21 30.02
C ALA A 71 7.14 20.56 30.82
N TRP A 72 7.67 19.59 31.56
CA TRP A 72 8.92 19.78 32.30
C TRP A 72 10.11 20.15 31.40
N ALA A 73 10.28 19.48 30.26
CA ALA A 73 11.38 19.76 29.35
C ALA A 73 11.28 21.15 28.69
N VAL A 74 10.06 21.64 28.43
CA VAL A 74 9.80 22.97 27.89
C VAL A 74 10.06 24.05 28.93
N GLU A 75 9.61 23.86 30.18
CA GLU A 75 9.88 24.79 31.29
C GLU A 75 11.38 24.93 31.57
N ASN A 76 12.14 23.84 31.47
CA ASN A 76 13.58 23.80 31.75
C ASN A 76 14.44 23.92 30.48
N LYS A 77 13.88 24.41 29.38
CA LYS A 77 14.53 24.39 28.06
C LYS A 77 15.81 25.24 28.02
N GLU A 78 15.73 26.45 28.53
CA GLU A 78 16.85 27.41 28.51
C GLU A 78 17.97 26.99 29.48
N ASP A 79 17.64 26.27 30.56
CA ASP A 79 18.63 25.86 31.56
C ASP A 79 19.32 24.54 31.18
N LEU A 80 18.54 23.53 30.81
CA LEU A 80 19.04 22.16 30.61
C LEU A 80 19.38 21.84 29.15
N PHE A 81 18.75 22.52 28.18
CA PHE A 81 18.82 22.14 26.76
C PHE A 81 19.51 23.16 25.85
N TRP A 82 20.04 24.28 26.39
CA TRP A 82 20.67 25.33 25.58
C TRP A 82 21.97 24.90 24.90
N ARG A 83 22.86 24.18 25.60
CA ARG A 83 24.13 23.66 25.05
C ARG A 83 23.94 22.32 24.35
N LYS A 84 23.21 21.40 24.99
CA LYS A 84 22.95 20.05 24.48
C LYS A 84 21.45 19.88 24.36
N LYS A 85 20.96 19.62 23.15
CA LYS A 85 19.52 19.46 22.90
C LYS A 85 18.92 18.17 23.47
N SER A 86 19.65 17.41 24.29
CA SER A 86 19.20 16.15 24.89
C SER A 86 19.82 15.91 26.26
N LEU A 87 19.03 15.28 27.14
CA LEU A 87 19.38 14.87 28.49
C LEU A 87 19.24 13.35 28.60
N ASN A 88 20.30 12.67 29.06
CA ASN A 88 20.27 11.24 29.36
C ASN A 88 19.82 11.03 30.82
N THR A 89 18.89 10.10 31.02
CA THR A 89 18.36 9.68 32.32
C THR A 89 18.56 8.17 32.48
N ILE A 90 18.20 7.63 33.65
CA ILE A 90 18.29 6.18 33.94
C ILE A 90 17.39 5.37 32.98
N HIS A 91 16.28 5.95 32.52
CA HIS A 91 15.26 5.24 31.73
C HIS A 91 15.28 5.60 30.24
N GLY A 92 16.20 6.45 29.79
CA GLY A 92 16.35 6.82 28.39
C GLY A 92 16.82 8.25 28.18
N THR A 93 16.55 8.78 27.00
CA THR A 93 16.97 10.14 26.61
C THR A 93 15.76 10.98 26.26
N ILE A 94 15.67 12.17 26.84
CA ILE A 94 14.68 13.19 26.48
C ILE A 94 15.39 14.38 25.81
N GLY A 95 14.72 15.08 24.90
CA GLY A 95 15.36 16.20 24.23
C GLY A 95 14.58 16.76 23.04
N PHE A 96 15.09 17.86 22.51
CA PHE A 96 14.54 18.56 21.36
C PHE A 96 15.29 18.17 20.10
N ARG A 97 14.55 17.74 19.08
CA ARG A 97 15.10 17.52 17.73
C ARG A 97 14.68 18.65 16.82
N THR A 98 15.62 19.18 16.04
CA THR A 98 15.30 20.06 14.93
C THR A 98 14.93 19.16 13.75
N GLY A 99 13.64 19.08 13.43
CA GLY A 99 13.17 18.36 12.25
C GLY A 99 13.68 19.00 10.96
N VAL A 100 13.68 18.22 9.87
CA VAL A 100 13.94 18.77 8.54
C VAL A 100 12.87 19.85 8.24
N PRO A 101 13.24 21.02 7.69
CA PRO A 101 12.28 22.04 7.31
C PRO A 101 11.15 21.44 6.45
N LYS A 102 9.90 21.74 6.81
CA LYS A 102 8.70 21.31 6.07
C LYS A 102 7.94 22.52 5.56
N LEU A 103 7.40 22.42 4.36
CA LEU A 103 6.42 23.38 3.87
C LEU A 103 5.10 23.13 4.59
N LYS A 104 4.51 24.21 5.12
CA LYS A 104 3.18 24.19 5.73
C LYS A 104 2.31 25.20 5.01
N LEU A 105 1.10 24.78 4.67
CA LEU A 105 0.10 25.67 4.08
C LEU A 105 -0.36 26.70 5.12
N LEU A 106 -0.58 27.93 4.67
CA LEU A 106 -1.27 28.94 5.47
C LEU A 106 -2.73 28.54 5.68
N LYS A 107 -3.36 29.05 6.74
CA LYS A 107 -4.76 28.74 7.06
C LYS A 107 -5.65 29.12 5.87
N GLY A 108 -6.51 28.19 5.43
CA GLY A 108 -7.44 28.40 4.31
C GLY A 108 -6.87 28.06 2.93
N PHE A 109 -5.58 27.69 2.81
CA PHE A 109 -5.00 27.25 1.54
C PHE A 109 -5.04 25.73 1.40
N THR A 110 -5.25 25.27 0.16
CA THR A 110 -5.11 23.88 -0.25
C THR A 110 -3.88 23.72 -1.14
N TRP A 111 -3.32 22.51 -1.23
CA TRP A 111 -2.19 22.26 -2.14
C TRP A 111 -2.55 22.56 -3.60
N GLY A 112 -3.78 22.29 -4.03
CA GLY A 112 -4.22 22.64 -5.39
C GLY A 112 -4.19 24.15 -5.65
N ALA A 113 -4.69 24.96 -4.72
CA ALA A 113 -4.62 26.42 -4.83
C ALA A 113 -3.17 26.91 -4.87
N VAL A 114 -2.30 26.36 -4.01
CA VAL A 114 -0.87 26.69 -4.01
C VAL A 114 -0.20 26.24 -5.30
N THR A 115 -0.48 25.06 -5.84
CA THR A 115 0.08 24.59 -7.11
C THR A 115 -0.32 25.51 -8.26
N ASN A 116 -1.57 26.01 -8.29
CA ASN A 116 -1.99 26.98 -9.31
C ASN A 116 -1.25 28.31 -9.18
N MET A 117 -1.08 28.84 -7.97
CA MET A 117 -0.26 30.03 -7.74
C MET A 117 1.22 29.79 -8.08
N LEU A 118 1.76 28.61 -7.79
CA LEU A 118 3.12 28.25 -8.17
C LEU A 118 3.28 28.18 -9.69
N LYS A 119 2.27 27.73 -10.44
CA LYS A 119 2.32 27.78 -11.92
C LYS A 119 2.46 29.22 -12.44
N GLU A 120 1.85 30.19 -11.77
CA GLU A 120 1.89 31.61 -12.16
C GLU A 120 3.19 32.29 -11.72
N PHE A 121 3.56 32.16 -10.44
CA PHE A 121 4.66 32.93 -9.85
C PHE A 121 6.00 32.19 -9.82
N LEU A 122 6.01 30.86 -9.77
CA LEU A 122 7.19 30.02 -9.54
C LEU A 122 7.13 28.69 -10.33
N PRO A 123 6.97 28.73 -11.67
CA PRO A 123 6.64 27.55 -12.48
C PRO A 123 7.71 26.44 -12.41
N THR A 124 8.98 26.80 -12.18
CA THR A 124 10.08 25.84 -12.02
C THR A 124 9.93 24.91 -10.82
N TYR A 125 9.07 25.24 -9.87
CA TYR A 125 8.80 24.45 -8.67
C TYR A 125 7.56 23.56 -8.81
N VAL A 126 6.90 23.58 -9.97
CA VAL A 126 5.79 22.69 -10.31
C VAL A 126 6.33 21.56 -11.18
N ARG A 127 6.15 20.31 -10.73
CA ARG A 127 6.52 19.14 -11.52
C ARG A 127 5.41 18.83 -12.52
N VAL A 128 5.79 18.59 -13.76
CA VAL A 128 4.91 18.05 -14.81
C VAL A 128 5.24 16.57 -14.95
N SER A 129 4.23 15.71 -14.85
CA SER A 129 4.34 14.28 -15.12
C SER A 129 3.63 14.00 -16.43
N GLU A 130 4.35 13.53 -17.44
CA GLU A 130 3.79 13.12 -18.72
C GLU A 130 3.68 11.59 -18.73
N GLU A 131 2.48 11.08 -18.95
CA GLU A 131 2.21 9.65 -19.03
C GLU A 131 1.44 9.34 -20.31
N PRO A 132 1.73 8.22 -20.99
CA PRO A 132 0.96 7.80 -22.16
C PRO A 132 -0.51 7.60 -21.79
N ALA A 133 -1.42 8.16 -22.59
CA ALA A 133 -2.87 7.92 -22.48
C ALA A 133 -3.22 6.51 -22.97
N LYS A 134 -2.91 5.49 -22.15
CA LYS A 134 -3.06 4.07 -22.52
C LYS A 134 -4.49 3.69 -22.87
N ASP A 135 -5.46 4.24 -22.15
CA ASP A 135 -6.88 4.10 -22.39
C ASP A 135 -7.28 4.58 -23.79
N LYS A 136 -6.82 5.77 -24.20
CA LYS A 136 -7.07 6.31 -25.55
C LYS A 136 -6.39 5.48 -26.64
N LEU A 137 -5.13 5.10 -26.43
CA LEU A 137 -4.38 4.26 -27.36
C LEU A 137 -5.06 2.89 -27.56
N LEU A 138 -5.66 2.32 -26.51
CA LEU A 138 -6.45 1.08 -26.60
C LEU A 138 -7.80 1.30 -27.27
N ALA A 139 -8.48 2.42 -27.03
CA ALA A 139 -9.75 2.75 -27.68
C ALA A 139 -9.57 2.93 -29.19
N ASP A 140 -8.54 3.65 -29.60
CA ASP A 140 -8.24 3.98 -31.01
C ASP A 140 -7.38 2.92 -31.71
N ARG A 141 -7.20 1.72 -31.11
CA ARG A 141 -6.35 0.66 -31.65
C ARG A 141 -6.69 0.22 -33.09
N ASN A 142 -7.94 0.41 -33.50
CA ASN A 142 -8.45 0.07 -34.84
C ASN A 142 -8.51 1.26 -35.80
N ASN A 143 -8.18 2.47 -35.33
CA ASN A 143 -8.11 3.65 -36.20
C ASN A 143 -6.83 3.57 -37.03
N GLU A 144 -6.94 3.49 -38.36
CA GLU A 144 -5.80 3.37 -39.28
C GLU A 144 -4.76 4.48 -39.10
N GLU A 145 -5.21 5.70 -38.78
CA GLU A 145 -4.32 6.83 -38.53
C GLU A 145 -3.48 6.65 -37.27
N VAL A 146 -4.00 5.99 -36.23
CA VAL A 146 -3.31 5.76 -34.95
C VAL A 146 -2.51 4.46 -34.99
N ALA A 147 -3.10 3.40 -35.52
CA ALA A 147 -2.53 2.06 -35.58
C ALA A 147 -1.18 2.02 -36.31
N GLN A 148 -1.01 2.81 -37.38
CA GLN A 148 0.27 2.91 -38.10
C GLN A 148 1.41 3.50 -37.27
N TYR A 149 1.10 4.28 -36.22
CA TYR A 149 2.10 4.89 -35.34
C TYR A 149 2.40 4.04 -34.11
N LEU A 150 1.52 3.14 -33.68
CA LEU A 150 1.74 2.29 -32.50
C LEU A 150 3.08 1.54 -32.55
N PRO A 151 3.45 0.84 -33.66
CA PRO A 151 4.76 0.20 -33.75
C PRO A 151 5.92 1.21 -33.76
N LYS A 152 5.72 2.39 -34.38
CA LYS A 152 6.75 3.44 -34.47
C LYS A 152 7.09 4.04 -33.09
N VAL A 153 6.14 4.03 -32.15
CA VAL A 153 6.34 4.50 -30.77
C VAL A 153 6.62 3.37 -29.78
N GLY A 154 6.88 2.15 -30.27
CA GLY A 154 7.25 1.01 -29.43
C GLY A 154 6.08 0.35 -28.68
N ILE A 155 4.85 0.51 -29.18
CA ILE A 155 3.64 -0.07 -28.60
C ILE A 155 3.11 -1.18 -29.51
N ALA A 156 2.85 -2.34 -28.91
CA ALA A 156 2.10 -3.41 -29.54
C ALA A 156 0.80 -3.63 -28.77
N VAL A 157 -0.32 -3.75 -29.48
CA VAL A 157 -1.59 -4.17 -28.88
C VAL A 157 -1.63 -5.68 -28.91
N ILE A 158 -1.39 -6.29 -27.75
CA ILE A 158 -1.41 -7.74 -27.59
C ILE A 158 -2.66 -8.09 -26.79
N GLN A 159 -3.45 -9.01 -27.33
CA GLN A 159 -4.56 -9.63 -26.63
C GLN A 159 -4.23 -11.09 -26.43
N GLU A 160 -3.85 -11.45 -25.21
CA GLU A 160 -3.54 -12.83 -24.85
C GLU A 160 -4.80 -13.52 -24.32
N GLU A 161 -5.06 -14.73 -24.81
CA GLU A 161 -6.05 -15.61 -24.21
C GLU A 161 -5.41 -16.31 -23.01
N THR A 162 -6.00 -16.14 -21.83
CA THR A 162 -5.55 -16.81 -20.61
C THR A 162 -6.55 -17.87 -20.22
N PHE A 163 -6.06 -19.09 -19.95
CA PHE A 163 -6.87 -20.15 -19.34
C PHE A 163 -7.35 -19.72 -17.95
N PHE A 164 -8.61 -20.00 -17.63
CA PHE A 164 -9.22 -19.72 -16.33
C PHE A 164 -9.99 -20.94 -15.83
N VAL A 165 -10.11 -21.07 -14.50
CA VAL A 165 -10.94 -22.07 -13.83
C VAL A 165 -11.72 -21.35 -12.73
N GLU A 166 -13.03 -21.38 -12.81
CA GLU A 166 -13.92 -20.80 -11.81
C GLU A 166 -14.87 -21.89 -11.31
N PRO A 167 -14.66 -22.41 -10.08
CA PRO A 167 -15.59 -23.34 -9.47
C PRO A 167 -16.93 -22.66 -9.25
N LYS A 168 -18.02 -23.38 -9.50
CA LYS A 168 -19.36 -22.91 -9.11
C LYS A 168 -19.40 -22.76 -7.60
N LYS A 169 -19.82 -21.60 -7.13
CA LYS A 169 -20.06 -21.35 -5.71
C LYS A 169 -21.49 -21.77 -5.41
N GLU A 170 -21.68 -22.73 -4.50
CA GLU A 170 -23.01 -23.03 -3.97
C GLU A 170 -23.48 -21.85 -3.12
N GLY A 171 -24.25 -20.93 -3.71
CA GLY A 171 -24.74 -19.73 -3.02
C GLY A 171 -25.10 -18.52 -3.89
N GLU A 172 -24.96 -18.58 -5.22
CA GLU A 172 -25.61 -17.65 -6.17
C GLU A 172 -26.91 -18.23 -6.72
#